data_AF-A0A847F2Z0-F1
#
_entry.id   AF-A0A847F2Z0-F1
#
_cell.length_a   1.000
_cell.length_b   1.000
_cell.length_c   1.000
_cell.angle_alpha   90.00
_cell.angle_beta   90.00
_cell.angle_gamma   90.00
#
_symmetry.space_group_name_H-M   'P 1'
#
loop_
_entity.id
_entity.type
_entity.pdbx_description
1 polymer ?
#
loop_
_entity_poly.entity_id
_entity_poly.type
_entity_poly.pdbx_seq_one_letter_code
_entity_poly.pdbx_strand_id
1 'polypeptide(L)' 'MRYLPHTEEEIRAMLQTVSAASLDALFDTIPESGRYKGELPIEPSLDEPALMRHLEELAA' A
#
# COMPACT_ATOMS: atom_id res chain seq x y z
N MET A 1 14.00 -3.38 -3.83
CA MET A 1 13.88 -4.13 -2.55
C MET A 1 12.41 -4.32 -2.19
N ARG A 2 12.01 -5.44 -1.55
CA ARG A 2 10.61 -5.65 -1.15
C ARG A 2 10.33 -4.86 0.13
N TYR A 3 9.58 -3.76 0.01
CA TYR A 3 9.23 -2.90 1.16
C TYR A 3 8.23 -3.59 2.10
N LEU A 4 7.29 -4.35 1.54
CA LEU A 4 6.29 -5.08 2.32
C LEU A 4 6.88 -6.40 2.82
N PRO A 5 6.92 -6.62 4.15
CA PRO A 5 7.58 -7.79 4.72
C PRO A 5 6.78 -9.09 4.51
N HIS A 6 5.46 -8.98 4.28
CA HIS A 6 4.56 -10.13 4.25
C HIS A 6 4.26 -10.65 2.84
N THR A 7 4.10 -11.96 2.76
CA THR A 7 3.52 -12.66 1.60
C THR A 7 2.00 -12.66 1.65
N GLU A 8 1.35 -12.97 0.52
CA GLU A 8 -0.10 -13.11 0.47
C GLU A 8 -0.62 -14.23 1.38
N GLU A 9 0.17 -15.29 1.55
CA GLU A 9 -0.16 -16.42 2.43
C GLU A 9 -0.14 -16.01 3.90
N GLU A 10 0.87 -15.23 4.30
CA GLU A 10 0.98 -14.68 5.65
C GLU A 10 -0.16 -13.70 5.94
N ILE A 11 -0.48 -12.80 5.00
CA ILE A 11 -1.62 -11.88 5.13
C ILE A 11 -2.92 -12.67 5.33
N ARG A 12 -3.13 -13.73 4.57
CA ARG A 12 -4.32 -14.60 4.70
C ARG A 12 -4.40 -15.26 6.08
N ALA A 13 -3.28 -15.78 6.59
CA ALA A 13 -3.22 -16.39 7.92
C ALA A 13 -3.48 -15.36 9.04
N MET A 14 -2.98 -14.13 8.89
CA MET A 14 -3.24 -13.04 9.83
C MET A 14 -4.72 -12.63 9.84
N LEU A 15 -5.34 -12.46 8.66
CA LEU A 15 -6.77 -12.14 8.54
C LEU A 15 -7.66 -13.21 9.18
N GLN A 16 -7.34 -14.49 8.99
CA GLN A 16 -8.03 -15.60 9.65
C GLN A 16 -7.91 -15.54 11.17
N THR A 17 -6.72 -15.22 11.69
CA THR A 17 -6.46 -15.11 13.13
C THR A 17 -7.35 -14.05 13.79
N VAL A 18 -7.57 -12.93 13.11
CA VAL A 18 -8.42 -11.83 13.61
C VAL A 18 -9.87 -11.93 13.13
N SER A 19 -10.25 -13.01 12.43
CA SER A 19 -11.59 -13.22 11.86
C SER A 19 -12.07 -12.07 10.94
N ALA A 20 -11.16 -11.43 10.20
CA ALA A 20 -11.48 -10.39 9.25
C ALA A 20 -11.66 -10.96 7.84
N ALA A 21 -12.68 -10.47 7.11
CA ALA A 21 -13.00 -10.95 5.77
C ALA A 21 -12.04 -10.40 4.68
N SER A 22 -11.45 -9.23 4.91
CA SER A 22 -10.54 -8.56 3.99
C SER A 22 -9.66 -7.54 4.73
N LEU A 23 -8.67 -6.98 4.02
CA LEU A 23 -7.91 -5.83 4.52
C LEU A 23 -8.81 -4.62 4.75
N ASP A 24 -9.80 -4.38 3.87
CA ASP A 24 -10.72 -3.25 4.00
C ASP A 24 -11.57 -3.34 5.28
N ALA A 25 -11.97 -4.56 5.67
CA ALA A 25 -12.75 -4.79 6.89
C ALA A 25 -11.99 -4.40 8.17
N LEU A 26 -10.65 -4.36 8.13
CA LEU A 26 -9.84 -3.90 9.27
C LEU A 26 -10.06 -2.42 9.58
N PHE A 27 -10.60 -1.66 8.63
CA PHE A 27 -10.86 -0.22 8.75
C PHE A 27 -12.33 0.10 9.04
N ASP A 28 -13.16 -0.89 9.40
CA ASP A 28 -14.59 -0.69 9.60
C ASP A 28 -14.98 0.26 10.73
N THR A 29 -14.05 0.50 11.65
CA THR A 29 -14.19 1.50 12.72
C THR A 29 -14.10 2.94 12.23
N ILE A 30 -13.55 3.17 11.03
CA ILE A 30 -13.46 4.49 10.41
C ILE A 30 -14.80 4.76 9.68
N PRO A 31 -15.56 5.80 10.04
CA PRO A 31 -16.80 6.14 9.35
C PRO A 31 -16.55 6.35 7.85
N GLU A 32 -17.48 5.91 7.01
CA GLU A 32 -17.34 6.01 5.55
C GLU A 32 -17.10 7.46 5.07
N SER A 33 -17.69 8.44 5.76
CA SER A 33 -17.51 9.87 5.50
C SER A 33 -16.09 10.38 5.80
N GLY A 34 -15.33 9.66 6.63
CA GLY A 34 -13.94 9.97 6.97
C GLY A 34 -12.92 9.21 6.13
N ARG A 35 -13.36 8.25 5.30
CA ARG A 35 -12.47 7.49 4.42
C ARG A 35 -12.26 8.26 3.11
N TYR A 36 -11.01 8.43 2.72
CA TYR A 36 -10.70 8.94 1.38
C TYR A 36 -11.02 7.85 0.35
N LYS A 37 -11.84 8.20 -0.65
CA LYS A 37 -12.32 7.28 -1.69
C LYS A 37 -11.67 7.46 -3.05
N GLY A 38 -10.79 8.47 -3.17
CA GLY A 38 -10.07 8.75 -4.39
C GLY A 38 -8.75 8.00 -4.46
N GLU A 39 -8.08 8.12 -5.59
CA GLU A 39 -6.67 7.79 -5.72
C GLU A 39 -5.85 8.97 -5.23
N LEU A 40 -4.73 8.69 -4.53
CA LEU A 40 -3.84 9.77 -4.09
C LEU A 40 -3.36 10.55 -5.33
N PRO A 41 -3.41 11.90 -5.32
CA PRO A 41 -2.99 12.72 -6.46
C PRO A 41 -1.47 12.82 -6.50
N ILE A 42 -0.81 11.70 -6.74
CA ILE A 42 0.65 11.55 -6.81
C ILE A 42 1.03 10.82 -8.09
N GLU A 43 2.29 10.97 -8.49
CA GLU A 43 2.83 10.31 -9.65
C GLU A 43 2.80 8.77 -9.51
N PRO A 44 2.72 8.03 -10.63
CA PRO A 44 2.79 6.58 -10.62
C PRO A 44 4.08 6.06 -9.95
N SER A 45 3.98 4.87 -9.37
CA SER A 45 5.14 4.21 -8.78
C SER A 45 6.23 3.95 -9.82
N LEU A 46 7.47 4.32 -9.51
CA LEU A 46 8.66 3.95 -10.28
C LEU A 46 9.29 2.69 -9.70
N ASP A 47 9.87 1.86 -10.57
CA ASP A 47 10.80 0.82 -10.12
C ASP A 47 12.11 1.44 -9.61
N GLU A 48 12.90 0.65 -8.89
CA GLU A 48 14.12 1.13 -8.24
C GLU A 48 15.13 1.73 -9.24
N PRO A 49 15.44 1.11 -10.40
CA PRO A 49 16.30 1.73 -11.40
C PRO A 49 15.74 3.02 -12.01
N ALA A 50 14.43 3.09 -12.29
CA ALA A 50 13.79 4.28 -12.85
C ALA A 50 13.77 5.44 -11.85
N LEU A 51 13.52 5.14 -10.58
CA LEU A 51 13.58 6.13 -9.50
C LEU A 51 14.98 6.74 -9.40
N MET A 52 16.03 5.92 -9.41
CA MET A 52 17.41 6.42 -9.33
C MET A 52 17.77 7.36 -10.48
N ARG A 53 17.44 6.97 -11.73
CA ARG A 53 17.65 7.85 -12.89
C ARG A 53 16.88 9.16 -12.77
N HIS A 54 15.63 9.10 -12.34
CA HIS A 54 14.81 10.31 -12.17
C HIS A 54 15.41 11.27 -11.14
N LEU A 55 15.92 10.74 -10.02
CA LEU A 55 16.59 11.56 -8.99
C LEU A 55 17.91 12.17 -9.49
N GLU A 56 18.68 11.44 -10.30
CA GLU A 56 19.90 11.96 -10.93
C GLU A 56 19.59 13.10 -11.91
N GLU A 57 18.54 12.96 -12.72
CA GLU A 57 18.08 14.01 -13.65
C GLU A 57 17.63 15.28 -12.93
N LEU A 58 16.97 15.16 -11.77
CA LEU A 58 16.54 16.31 -10.96
C LEU A 58 17.70 17.04 -10.28
N ALA A 59 18.84 16.37 -10.09
CA ALA A 59 20.01 16.94 -9.41
C ALA A 59 20.97 17.69 -10.35
N ALA A 60 20.81 17.56 -11.67
CA ALA A 60 21.64 18.19 -12.70
C ALA A 60 21.24 19.65 -12.99
#